data_AF-A0A542Q2S3-F1
#
_entry.id   AF-A0A542Q2S3-F1
#
_cell.length_a   1.000
_cell.length_b   1.000
_cell.length_c   1.000
_cell.angle_alpha   90.00
_cell.angle_beta   90.00
_cell.angle_gamma   90.00
#
_symmetry.space_group_name_H-M   'P 1'
#
loop_
_entity.id
_entity.type
_entity.pdbx_description
1 polymer ?
#
loop_
_entity_poly.entity_id
_entity_poly.type
_entity_poly.pdbx_seq_one_letter_code
_entity_poly.pdbx_strand_id
1 'polypeptide(L)'
;MSARPSTPVTSTPEHHLGAMSLVILTRAPDDATLRAAARLVDNAATASWALRPDDLGTLSQQQYRQLLDYTAAPQVLDLALYLGGDRKKIRTLMEHIAREIAELLIHHPSPKAQG
;
A
#
# COMPACT_ATOMS: atom_id res chain seq x y z
N MET A 1 -6.86 -26.88 -21.37
CA MET A 1 -6.93 -25.43 -21.08
C MET A 1 -6.90 -25.27 -19.57
N SER A 2 -5.75 -24.94 -18.98
CA SER A 2 -5.66 -24.67 -17.53
C SER A 2 -6.34 -23.33 -17.23
N ALA A 3 -7.36 -23.36 -16.38
CA ALA A 3 -7.97 -22.15 -15.86
C ALA A 3 -6.90 -21.38 -15.08
N ARG A 4 -6.64 -20.13 -15.49
CA ARG A 4 -5.77 -19.22 -14.77
C ARG A 4 -6.40 -19.03 -13.37
N PRO A 5 -5.71 -19.33 -12.27
CA PRO A 5 -6.28 -19.11 -10.95
C PRO A 5 -6.65 -17.63 -10.82
N SER A 6 -7.92 -17.36 -10.59
CA SER A 6 -8.43 -16.02 -10.32
C SER A 6 -7.69 -15.48 -9.12
N THR A 7 -6.94 -14.39 -9.29
CA THR A 7 -6.28 -13.72 -8.17
C THR A 7 -7.36 -13.35 -7.15
N PRO A 8 -7.28 -13.82 -5.89
CA PRO A 8 -8.25 -13.44 -4.89
C PRO A 8 -8.21 -11.91 -4.75
N VAL A 9 -9.37 -11.28 -4.89
CA VAL A 9 -9.51 -9.85 -4.61
C VAL A 9 -9.45 -9.71 -3.11
N THR A 10 -8.31 -9.30 -2.58
CA THR A 10 -8.23 -8.84 -1.19
C THR A 10 -8.95 -7.50 -1.13
N SER A 11 -10.23 -7.53 -0.76
CA SER A 11 -10.96 -6.30 -0.44
C SER A 11 -10.28 -5.61 0.72
N THR A 12 -10.10 -4.29 0.63
CA THR A 12 -9.69 -3.47 1.76
C THR A 12 -10.65 -3.76 2.91
N PRO A 13 -10.19 -4.21 4.08
CA PRO A 13 -11.09 -4.56 5.17
C PRO A 13 -11.93 -3.35 5.60
N GLU A 14 -13.17 -3.57 6.03
CA GLU A 14 -14.07 -2.47 6.46
C GLU A 14 -13.45 -1.57 7.54
N HIS A 15 -12.60 -2.14 8.40
CA HIS A 15 -11.87 -1.40 9.43
C HIS A 15 -10.80 -0.45 8.86
N HIS A 16 -10.20 -0.74 7.71
CA HIS A 16 -9.30 0.18 7.01
C HIS A 16 -10.06 1.37 6.42
N LEU A 17 -11.26 1.13 5.91
CA LEU A 17 -12.13 2.19 5.42
C LEU A 17 -12.49 3.16 6.56
N GLY A 18 -12.87 2.62 7.72
CA GLY A 18 -13.09 3.42 8.94
C GLY A 18 -11.85 4.17 9.41
N ALA A 19 -10.66 3.53 9.40
CA ALA A 19 -9.41 4.17 9.80
C ALA A 19 -8.99 5.29 8.83
N MET A 20 -9.13 5.09 7.52
CA MET A 20 -8.88 6.13 6.51
C MET A 20 -9.86 7.30 6.68
N SER A 21 -11.15 7.03 6.94
CA SER A 21 -12.12 8.07 7.27
C SER A 21 -11.71 8.85 8.51
N LEU A 22 -11.23 8.18 9.56
CA LEU A 22 -10.74 8.83 10.77
C LEU A 22 -9.52 9.73 10.47
N VAL A 23 -8.57 9.26 9.66
CA VAL A 23 -7.42 10.07 9.21
C VAL A 23 -7.87 11.33 8.47
N ILE A 24 -8.83 11.20 7.54
CA ILE A 24 -9.36 12.34 6.78
C ILE A 24 -10.07 13.32 7.70
N LEU A 25 -10.92 12.84 8.61
CA LEU A 25 -11.67 13.68 9.54
C LEU A 25 -10.75 14.39 10.55
N THR A 26 -9.70 13.72 11.03
CA THR A 26 -8.76 14.29 12.01
C THR A 26 -7.81 15.30 11.39
N ARG A 27 -7.32 15.07 10.17
CA ARG A 27 -6.45 16.02 9.45
C ARG A 27 -7.21 17.14 8.75
N ALA A 28 -8.49 16.91 8.42
CA ALA A 28 -9.36 17.82 7.70
C ALA A 28 -8.68 18.48 6.47
N PRO A 29 -8.07 17.70 5.55
CA PRO A 29 -7.41 18.26 4.38
C PRO A 29 -8.44 18.90 3.43
N ASP A 30 -8.04 19.94 2.71
CA ASP A 30 -8.83 20.40 1.58
C ASP A 30 -8.77 19.40 0.41
N ASP A 31 -9.69 19.56 -0.55
CA ASP A 31 -9.79 18.66 -1.71
C ASP A 31 -8.52 18.63 -2.56
N ALA A 32 -7.75 19.72 -2.58
CA ALA A 32 -6.51 19.80 -3.35
C ALA A 32 -5.42 18.94 -2.70
N THR A 33 -5.28 19.05 -1.38
CA THR A 33 -4.35 18.29 -0.54
C THR A 33 -4.70 16.81 -0.55
N LEU A 34 -5.99 16.47 -0.41
CA LEU A 34 -6.43 15.08 -0.48
C LEU A 34 -6.13 14.46 -1.85
N ARG A 35 -6.38 15.17 -2.94
CA ARG A 35 -6.04 14.71 -4.31
C ARG A 35 -4.52 14.60 -4.51
N ALA A 36 -3.74 15.52 -3.97
CA ALA A 36 -2.29 15.46 -4.04
C ALA A 36 -1.74 14.27 -3.26
N ALA A 37 -2.25 14.01 -2.06
CA ALA A 37 -1.90 12.85 -1.24
C ALA A 37 -2.25 11.54 -1.95
N ALA A 38 -3.47 11.40 -2.49
CA ALA A 38 -3.86 10.21 -3.25
C ALA A 38 -2.93 9.95 -4.44
N ARG A 39 -2.59 10.98 -5.22
CA ARG A 39 -1.61 10.87 -6.31
C ARG A 39 -0.22 10.50 -5.81
N LEU A 40 0.20 11.03 -4.66
CA LEU A 40 1.49 10.68 -4.06
C LEU A 40 1.53 9.20 -3.66
N VAL A 41 0.46 8.69 -3.05
CA VAL A 41 0.30 7.27 -2.70
C VAL A 41 0.40 6.38 -3.94
N ASP A 42 -0.32 6.72 -5.02
CA ASP A 42 -0.30 5.93 -6.26
C ASP A 42 1.08 5.88 -6.91
N ASN A 43 1.76 7.02 -6.97
CA ASN A 43 3.12 7.09 -7.50
C ASN A 43 4.11 6.34 -6.60
N ALA A 44 4.00 6.49 -5.28
CA ALA A 44 4.89 5.84 -4.32
C ALA A 44 4.73 4.31 -4.33
N ALA A 45 3.51 3.80 -4.40
CA ALA A 45 3.24 2.37 -4.52
C ALA A 45 3.75 1.78 -5.84
N THR A 46 3.64 2.54 -6.94
CA THR A 46 4.21 2.15 -8.23
C THR A 46 5.74 2.11 -8.17
N ALA A 47 6.36 3.07 -7.50
CA ALA A 47 7.80 3.10 -7.31
C ALA A 47 8.28 1.99 -6.36
N SER A 48 7.55 1.72 -5.27
CA SER A 48 7.90 0.68 -4.30
C SER A 48 7.79 -0.72 -4.90
N TRP A 49 6.86 -0.93 -5.83
CA TRP A 49 6.74 -2.19 -6.59
C TRP A 49 8.04 -2.56 -7.34
N ALA A 50 8.73 -1.56 -7.90
CA ALA A 50 10.00 -1.77 -8.58
C ALA A 50 11.14 -2.18 -7.63
N LEU A 51 10.98 -1.91 -6.34
CA LEU A 51 11.96 -2.20 -5.28
C LEU A 51 11.47 -3.28 -4.30
N ARG A 52 10.44 -4.04 -4.68
CA ARG A 52 9.84 -5.04 -3.78
C ARG A 52 10.86 -6.13 -3.39
N PRO A 53 10.70 -6.74 -2.21
CA PRO A 53 11.47 -7.93 -1.84
C PRO A 53 11.26 -9.10 -2.80
N ASP A 54 12.29 -9.93 -2.96
CA ASP A 54 12.26 -11.13 -3.84
C ASP A 54 11.19 -12.15 -3.42
N ASP A 55 10.85 -12.20 -2.13
CA ASP A 55 9.75 -13.03 -1.60
C ASP A 55 8.38 -12.67 -2.19
N LEU A 56 8.24 -11.46 -2.71
CA LEU A 56 7.06 -10.97 -3.43
C LEU A 56 7.25 -10.99 -4.96
N GLY A 57 8.31 -11.65 -5.45
CA GLY A 57 8.67 -11.72 -6.86
C GLY A 57 7.58 -12.32 -7.74
N THR A 58 6.77 -13.24 -7.19
CA THR A 58 5.68 -13.95 -7.88
C THR A 58 4.37 -13.17 -7.96
N LEU A 59 4.22 -12.08 -7.19
CA LEU A 59 3.02 -11.26 -7.27
C LEU A 59 2.95 -10.53 -8.61
N SER A 60 1.74 -10.24 -9.07
CA SER A 60 1.52 -9.17 -10.05
C SER A 60 1.52 -7.81 -9.34
N GLN A 61 1.74 -6.74 -10.08
CA GLN A 61 1.64 -5.37 -9.55
C GLN A 61 0.29 -5.10 -8.88
N GLN A 62 -0.79 -5.64 -9.45
CA GLN A 62 -2.13 -5.54 -8.87
C GLN A 62 -2.23 -6.26 -7.53
N GLN A 63 -1.70 -7.49 -7.41
CA GLN A 63 -1.70 -8.24 -6.15
C GLN A 63 -0.84 -7.56 -5.09
N TYR A 64 0.29 -6.96 -5.47
CA TYR A 64 1.09 -6.15 -4.55
C TYR A 64 0.33 -4.89 -4.09
N ARG A 65 -0.42 -4.24 -4.99
CA ARG A 65 -1.24 -3.10 -4.59
C ARG A 65 -2.33 -3.53 -3.60
N GLN A 66 -3.00 -4.65 -3.85
CA GLN A 66 -3.99 -5.21 -2.93
C GLN A 66 -3.37 -5.57 -1.58
N LEU A 67 -2.16 -6.14 -1.58
CA LEU A 67 -1.40 -6.42 -0.36
C LEU A 67 -1.12 -5.13 0.42
N LEU A 68 -0.66 -4.09 -0.27
CA LEU A 68 -0.39 -2.79 0.33
C LEU A 68 -1.67 -2.17 0.93
N ASP A 69 -2.76 -2.18 0.17
CA ASP A 69 -4.04 -1.62 0.61
C ASP A 69 -4.59 -2.38 1.83
N TYR A 70 -4.41 -3.70 1.85
CA TYR A 70 -4.78 -4.56 2.98
C TYR A 70 -3.88 -4.36 4.21
N THR A 71 -2.61 -4.02 4.03
CA THR A 71 -1.62 -3.98 5.12
C THR A 71 -1.52 -2.60 5.75
N ALA A 72 -1.51 -1.55 4.94
CA ALA A 72 -1.06 -0.23 5.39
C ALA A 72 -1.81 0.95 4.74
N ALA A 73 -2.97 0.76 4.11
CA ALA A 73 -3.71 1.87 3.48
C ALA A 73 -3.92 3.09 4.40
N PRO A 74 -4.35 2.95 5.67
CA PRO A 74 -4.50 4.08 6.58
C PRO A 74 -3.18 4.81 6.86
N GLN A 75 -2.11 4.07 7.15
CA GLN A 75 -0.78 4.60 7.49
C GLN A 75 -0.16 5.35 6.30
N VAL A 76 -0.28 4.75 5.11
CA VAL A 76 0.22 5.32 3.86
C VAL A 76 -0.55 6.61 3.50
N LEU A 77 -1.87 6.63 3.69
CA LEU A 77 -2.68 7.84 3.51
C LEU A 77 -2.30 8.92 4.52
N ASP A 78 -2.16 8.56 5.80
CA ASP A 78 -1.82 9.48 6.88
C ASP A 78 -0.47 10.17 6.61
N LEU A 79 0.55 9.39 6.23
CA LEU A 79 1.85 9.93 5.88
C LEU A 79 1.79 10.77 4.59
N ALA A 80 1.04 10.35 3.56
CA ALA A 80 0.92 11.14 2.34
C ALA A 80 0.27 12.52 2.60
N LEU A 81 -0.71 12.57 3.50
CA LEU A 81 -1.33 13.82 3.96
C LEU A 81 -0.35 14.65 4.80
N TYR A 82 0.45 14.02 5.67
CA TYR A 82 1.51 14.72 6.42
C TYR A 82 2.55 15.37 5.50
N LEU A 83 2.89 14.69 4.41
CA LEU A 83 3.81 15.20 3.39
C LEU A 83 3.15 16.24 2.47
N GLY A 84 1.87 16.57 2.68
CA GLY A 84 1.12 17.53 1.86
C GLY A 84 0.94 17.09 0.41
N GLY A 85 1.08 15.79 0.11
CA GLY A 85 1.11 15.30 -1.26
C GLY A 85 2.32 15.80 -2.08
N ASP A 86 3.38 16.29 -1.44
CA ASP A 86 4.57 16.78 -2.14
C ASP A 86 5.29 15.65 -2.87
N ARG A 87 5.26 15.71 -4.20
CA ARG A 87 5.93 14.73 -5.08
C ARG A 87 7.43 14.65 -4.83
N LYS A 88 8.08 15.71 -4.34
CA LYS A 88 9.51 15.67 -3.98
C LYS A 88 9.78 14.75 -2.78
N LYS A 89 8.76 14.43 -1.99
CA LYS A 89 8.81 13.52 -0.84
C LYS A 89 8.38 12.10 -1.17
N ILE A 90 8.17 11.77 -2.45
CA ILE A 90 7.78 10.41 -2.89
C ILE A 90 8.71 9.33 -2.34
N ARG A 91 10.01 9.61 -2.26
CA ARG A 91 11.00 8.67 -1.72
C ARG A 91 10.72 8.29 -0.27
N THR A 92 10.33 9.27 0.55
CA THR A 92 9.96 9.04 1.96
C THR A 92 8.75 8.11 2.07
N LEU A 93 7.71 8.35 1.26
CA LEU A 93 6.52 7.50 1.27
C LEU A 93 6.82 6.10 0.74
N MET A 94 7.66 5.99 -0.30
CA MET A 94 8.11 4.71 -0.85
C MET A 94 8.90 3.88 0.17
N GLU A 95 9.83 4.51 0.90
CA GLU A 95 10.60 3.87 1.97
C GLU A 95 9.71 3.40 3.13
N HIS A 96 8.68 4.18 3.47
CA HIS A 96 7.68 3.77 4.46
C HIS A 96 6.87 2.56 3.97
N ILE A 97 6.36 2.58 2.74
CA ILE A 97 5.67 1.44 2.14
C ILE A 97 6.54 0.17 2.17
N ALA A 98 7.81 0.28 1.81
CA ALA A 98 8.73 -0.85 1.83
C ALA A 98 8.92 -1.42 3.24
N ARG A 99 8.94 -0.56 4.27
CA ARG A 99 9.03 -0.96 5.67
C ARG A 99 7.79 -1.74 6.13
N GLU A 100 6.59 -1.21 5.87
CA GLU A 100 5.33 -1.87 6.25
C GLU A 100 5.23 -3.28 5.62
N ILE A 101 5.62 -3.40 4.35
CA ILE A 101 5.66 -4.69 3.65
C ILE A 101 6.70 -5.63 4.26
N ALA A 102 7.89 -5.14 4.59
CA ALA A 102 8.93 -5.95 5.23
C ALA A 102 8.49 -6.43 6.64
N GLU A 103 7.86 -5.56 7.43
CA GLU A 103 7.32 -5.91 8.74
C GLU A 103 6.23 -6.97 8.64
N LEU A 104 5.32 -6.85 7.66
CA LEU A 104 4.32 -7.89 7.39
C LEU A 104 4.99 -9.24 7.11
N LEU A 105 6.00 -9.27 6.24
CA LEU A 105 6.70 -10.50 5.86
C LEU A 105 7.45 -11.14 7.03
N ILE A 106 7.94 -10.35 7.99
CA ILE A 106 8.56 -10.86 9.21
C ILE A 106 7.53 -11.62 10.08
N HIS A 107 6.30 -11.09 10.20
CA HIS A 107 5.27 -11.67 11.06
C HIS A 107 4.44 -12.76 10.37
N HIS A 108 4.37 -12.71 9.03
CA HIS A 108 3.63 -13.64 8.20
C HIS A 108 4.50 -14.11 7.03
N PRO A 109 5.54 -14.92 7.28
CA PRO A 109 6.40 -15.43 6.23
C PRO A 109 5.58 -16.28 5.25
N SER A 110 5.88 -16.16 3.95
CA SER A 110 5.22 -16.97 2.92
C SER A 110 5.26 -18.45 3.30
N PRO A 111 4.13 -19.19 3.17
CA PRO A 111 4.13 -20.62 3.44
C PRO A 111 5.17 -21.28 2.54
N LYS A 112 6.15 -21.96 3.14
CA LYS A 112 7.12 -22.75 2.39
C LYS A 112 6.32 -23.74 1.55
N ALA A 113 6.53 -23.72 0.23
CA ALA A 113 5.99 -24.75 -0.65
C ALA A 113 6.43 -26.11 -0.08
N GLN A 114 5.46 -26.91 0.37
CA GLN A 114 5.73 -28.31 0.65
C GLN A 114 6.02 -28.95 -0.73
N GLY A 115 7.21 -29.52 -0.85
CA GLY A 115 7.76 -30.05 -2.09
C GLY A 115 6.95 -31.19 -2.70
#